data_AF-A0A7S3LDI7-F1
#
_entry.id   AF-A0A7S3LDI7-F1
#
_cell.length_a   1.000
_cell.length_b   1.000
_cell.length_c   1.000
_cell.angle_alpha   90.00
_cell.angle_beta   90.00
_cell.angle_gamma   90.00
#
_symmetry.space_group_name_H-M   'P 1'
#
loop_
_entity.id
_entity.type
_entity.pdbx_description
1 polymer ?
#
loop_
_entity_poly.entity_id
_entity_poly.type
_entity_poly.pdbx_seq_one_letter_code
_entity_poly.pdbx_strand_id
1 'polypeptide(L)'
;MPSLATKTQATGPTWATANSSSAQERIEQYNQKPQKIKLAKDPIFTALAWRSYHIPSFGWCEDWFQYFANNHPLLGICCHHPRHPIRTPMRLLNLFASIVFGLLLTNMIWLFFVLSDDYDSDHAVVTISLGGTVDTGTNTTRFDAIPDKDSEVAITEGMIMLWTLGGGLHALFDNTVWYLSACVCCLPCHSQESLERFQKYGTIFMVFAVLCIGAVASFIVVLRASVEDDEEEQVEQFESGGITDDQVDLFGFQDKSSFDFLLSYGIELALALFIYYPVVGTVLFSGVLGCGKVPILGGRPYEVMVEKKRIERKRRRAERRGQVEGTEHSSSSIPVNKV
;
A
#
# COMPACT_ATOMS: atom_id res chain seq x y z
N MET A 1 -36.87 -17.54 77.28
CA MET A 1 -36.84 -16.53 76.20
C MET A 1 -35.50 -15.80 76.23
N PRO A 2 -34.59 -16.05 75.28
CA PRO A 2 -33.45 -15.18 75.02
C PRO A 2 -33.64 -14.39 73.72
N SER A 3 -33.22 -13.13 73.77
CA SER A 3 -33.26 -12.13 72.71
C SER A 3 -32.08 -12.30 71.75
N LEU A 4 -32.37 -12.41 70.44
CA LEU A 4 -31.37 -12.37 69.37
C LEU A 4 -31.05 -10.91 69.01
N ALA A 5 -29.81 -10.49 69.24
CA ALA A 5 -29.28 -9.21 68.79
C ALA A 5 -28.57 -9.37 67.43
N THR A 6 -29.19 -8.86 66.38
CA THR A 6 -28.65 -8.84 65.01
C THR A 6 -27.71 -7.64 64.84
N LYS A 7 -26.41 -7.89 64.62
CA LYS A 7 -25.42 -6.86 64.27
C LYS A 7 -25.49 -6.56 62.78
N THR A 8 -26.02 -5.39 62.43
CA THR A 8 -25.97 -4.84 61.06
C THR A 8 -24.62 -4.17 60.84
N GLN A 9 -23.76 -4.75 59.99
CA GLN A 9 -22.55 -4.09 59.49
C GLN A 9 -22.94 -3.13 58.37
N ALA A 10 -22.64 -1.85 58.55
CA ALA A 10 -22.83 -0.82 57.53
C ALA A 10 -21.73 -0.94 56.46
N THR A 11 -22.12 -1.35 55.25
CA THR A 11 -21.28 -1.26 54.06
C THR A 11 -21.20 0.21 53.63
N GLY A 12 -20.03 0.82 53.82
CA GLY A 12 -19.76 2.18 53.36
C GLY A 12 -19.75 2.27 51.83
N PRO A 13 -20.07 3.45 51.27
CA PRO A 13 -20.20 3.64 49.83
C PRO A 13 -18.86 3.66 49.08
N THR A 14 -18.68 2.69 48.17
CA THR A 14 -17.55 2.52 47.23
C THR A 14 -17.69 3.44 45.99
N TRP A 15 -17.73 4.76 46.17
CA TRP A 15 -17.87 5.70 45.02
C TRP A 15 -16.58 6.46 44.67
N ALA A 16 -15.49 6.27 45.42
CA ALA A 16 -14.32 7.15 45.34
C ALA A 16 -13.24 6.75 44.32
N THR A 17 -13.31 5.58 43.69
CA THR A 17 -12.23 5.05 42.83
C THR A 17 -12.46 5.19 41.32
N ALA A 18 -13.66 5.58 40.86
CA ALA A 18 -13.95 5.69 39.43
C ALA A 18 -13.51 7.02 38.78
N ASN A 19 -13.15 8.05 39.57
CA ASN A 19 -12.82 9.38 39.04
C ASN A 19 -11.31 9.66 38.88
N SER A 20 -10.43 8.90 39.52
CA SER A 20 -8.98 9.15 39.47
C SER A 20 -8.34 8.78 38.13
N SER A 21 -8.81 7.70 37.47
CA SER A 21 -8.30 7.29 36.16
C SER A 21 -8.58 8.35 35.08
N SER A 22 -9.79 8.90 35.06
CA SER A 22 -10.19 9.93 34.08
C SER A 22 -9.43 11.25 34.24
N ALA A 23 -8.94 11.56 35.44
CA ALA A 23 -8.15 12.77 35.70
C ALA A 23 -6.69 12.59 35.27
N GLN A 24 -6.10 11.42 35.54
CA GLN A 24 -4.75 11.08 35.07
C GLN A 24 -4.67 11.04 33.54
N GLU A 25 -5.65 10.45 32.86
CA GLU A 25 -5.72 10.44 31.39
C GLU A 25 -5.76 11.87 30.80
N ARG A 26 -6.53 12.78 31.41
CA ARG A 26 -6.58 14.18 30.95
C ARG A 26 -5.25 14.91 31.13
N ILE A 27 -4.54 14.63 32.23
CA ILE A 27 -3.23 15.22 32.50
C ILE A 27 -2.18 14.69 31.51
N GLU A 28 -2.15 13.39 31.25
CA GLU A 28 -1.28 12.81 30.22
C GLU A 28 -1.61 13.36 28.83
N GLN A 29 -2.89 13.46 28.48
CA GLN A 29 -3.32 14.04 27.21
C GLN A 29 -2.90 15.51 27.07
N TYR A 30 -3.00 16.30 28.14
CA TYR A 30 -2.55 17.69 28.17
C TYR A 30 -1.02 17.79 28.01
N ASN A 31 -0.27 16.94 28.70
CA ASN A 31 1.20 16.91 28.62
C ASN A 31 1.72 16.44 27.26
N GLN A 32 0.97 15.57 26.56
CA GLN A 32 1.31 15.13 25.20
C GLN A 32 1.02 16.20 24.13
N LYS A 33 0.05 17.10 24.37
CA LYS A 33 -0.37 18.14 23.41
C LYS A 33 0.79 19.04 22.93
N PRO A 34 1.66 19.61 23.79
CA PRO A 34 2.78 20.43 23.33
C PRO A 34 3.82 19.66 22.52
N GLN A 35 4.06 18.37 22.82
CA GLN A 35 4.96 17.54 22.01
C GLN A 35 4.40 17.28 20.62
N LYS A 36 3.10 16.99 20.51
CA LYS A 36 2.41 16.84 19.22
C LYS A 36 2.48 18.11 18.37
N ILE A 37 2.27 19.27 18.99
CA ILE A 37 2.38 20.58 18.29
C ILE A 37 3.81 20.81 17.78
N LYS A 38 4.85 20.44 18.54
CA LYS A 38 6.25 20.56 18.10
C LYS A 38 6.57 19.61 16.94
N LEU A 39 6.13 18.35 17.03
CA LEU A 39 6.35 17.37 15.97
C LEU A 39 5.65 17.77 14.67
N ALA A 40 4.44 18.33 14.78
CA ALA A 40 3.69 18.76 13.63
C ALA A 40 4.44 19.90 12.89
N LYS A 41 5.05 20.84 13.62
CA LYS A 41 5.85 21.92 13.00
C LYS A 41 7.15 21.44 12.33
N ASP A 42 7.51 20.17 12.45
CA ASP A 42 8.66 19.59 11.75
C ASP A 42 8.39 19.54 10.24
N PRO A 43 9.21 20.22 9.40
CA PRO A 43 9.06 20.15 7.95
C PRO A 43 9.17 18.72 7.42
N ILE A 44 9.93 17.85 8.09
CA ILE A 44 10.06 16.43 7.71
C ILE A 44 8.75 15.70 7.92
N PHE A 45 8.06 15.93 9.05
CA PHE A 45 6.76 15.32 9.31
C PHE A 45 5.76 15.68 8.20
N THR A 46 5.72 16.95 7.82
CA THR A 46 4.86 17.43 6.73
C THR A 46 5.27 16.81 5.40
N ALA A 47 6.55 16.82 5.04
CA ALA A 47 7.04 16.19 3.81
C ALA A 47 6.65 14.70 3.74
N LEU A 48 6.83 13.95 4.83
CA LEU A 48 6.42 12.56 4.94
C LEU A 48 4.91 12.39 4.76
N ALA A 49 4.09 13.24 5.38
CA ALA A 49 2.63 13.19 5.22
C ALA A 49 2.16 13.42 3.79
N TRP A 50 2.86 14.29 3.05
CA TRP A 50 2.58 14.59 1.66
C TRP A 50 3.17 13.58 0.68
N ARG A 51 3.87 12.55 1.19
CA ARG A 51 4.61 11.60 0.36
C ARG A 51 5.64 12.31 -0.52
N SER A 52 6.28 13.34 0.01
CA SER A 52 7.26 14.14 -0.72
C SER A 52 8.33 13.22 -1.29
N TYR A 53 8.60 13.39 -2.58
CA TYR A 53 9.71 12.76 -3.29
C TYR A 53 11.06 13.40 -2.96
N HIS A 54 11.09 14.51 -2.23
CA HIS A 54 12.29 15.22 -1.83
C HIS A 54 12.25 15.70 -0.37
N ILE A 55 13.27 15.33 0.41
CA ILE A 55 13.53 15.91 1.72
C ILE A 55 14.72 16.89 1.61
N PRO A 56 14.64 18.10 2.19
CA PRO A 56 15.77 19.02 2.17
C PRO A 56 17.03 18.40 2.74
N SER A 57 18.15 18.57 2.05
CA SER A 57 19.48 18.00 2.34
C SER A 57 19.73 16.58 1.82
N PHE A 58 18.72 15.89 1.30
CA PHE A 58 18.90 14.52 0.79
C PHE A 58 19.29 14.52 -0.70
N GLY A 59 20.16 13.57 -1.05
CA GLY A 59 20.50 13.21 -2.43
C GLY A 59 19.40 12.43 -3.13
N TRP A 60 19.59 12.12 -4.42
CA TRP A 60 18.59 11.38 -5.20
C TRP A 60 18.36 9.97 -4.66
N CYS A 61 19.43 9.22 -4.36
CA CYS A 61 19.33 7.84 -3.87
C CYS A 61 18.72 7.77 -2.46
N GLU A 62 19.03 8.73 -1.60
CA GLU A 62 18.49 8.82 -0.24
C GLU A 62 16.99 9.11 -0.28
N ASP A 63 16.56 10.07 -1.11
CA ASP A 63 15.16 10.37 -1.35
C ASP A 63 14.43 9.15 -1.94
N TRP A 64 15.04 8.44 -2.89
CA TRP A 64 14.45 7.25 -3.51
C TRP A 64 14.24 6.12 -2.48
N PHE A 65 15.28 5.80 -1.70
CA PHE A 65 15.19 4.78 -0.67
C PHE A 65 14.19 5.18 0.42
N GLN A 66 14.22 6.43 0.86
CA GLN A 66 13.26 6.96 1.83
C GLN A 66 11.83 6.87 1.29
N TYR A 67 11.60 7.21 0.03
CA TYR A 67 10.30 7.10 -0.60
C TYR A 67 9.80 5.64 -0.58
N PHE A 68 10.61 4.66 -0.99
CA PHE A 68 10.19 3.26 -0.97
C PHE A 68 10.01 2.71 0.45
N ALA A 69 10.95 2.98 1.35
CA ALA A 69 10.88 2.54 2.74
C ALA A 69 9.64 3.08 3.48
N ASN A 70 9.10 4.23 3.08
CA ASN A 70 7.90 4.80 3.71
C ASN A 70 6.58 4.43 3.01
N ASN A 71 6.61 4.06 1.73
CA ASN A 71 5.38 3.92 0.95
C ASN A 71 5.08 2.50 0.48
N HIS A 72 6.11 1.67 0.32
CA HIS A 72 5.92 0.28 -0.09
C HIS A 72 5.01 -0.45 0.91
N PRO A 73 4.01 -1.24 0.46
CA PRO A 73 3.05 -1.90 1.35
C PRO A 73 3.72 -2.78 2.41
N LEU A 74 4.70 -3.61 2.01
CA LEU A 74 5.50 -4.43 2.91
C LEU A 74 6.61 -3.66 3.63
N LEU A 75 7.57 -3.05 2.91
CA LEU A 75 8.72 -2.40 3.56
C LEU A 75 8.30 -1.24 4.48
N GLY A 76 7.20 -0.57 4.16
CA GLY A 76 6.61 0.48 4.99
C GLY A 76 6.21 0.02 6.39
N ILE A 77 5.90 -1.25 6.60
CA ILE A 77 5.54 -1.76 7.92
C ILE A 77 6.74 -1.70 8.87
N CYS A 78 7.92 -2.14 8.40
CA CYS A 78 9.12 -2.30 9.23
C CYS A 78 10.13 -1.15 9.11
N CYS A 79 10.21 -0.51 7.94
CA CYS A 79 11.26 0.44 7.58
C CYS A 79 10.77 1.89 7.46
N HIS A 80 9.52 2.19 7.86
CA HIS A 80 9.04 3.56 7.83
C HIS A 80 9.81 4.45 8.83
N HIS A 81 9.89 5.73 8.48
CA HIS A 81 10.49 6.72 9.35
C HIS A 81 9.65 6.88 10.64
N PRO A 82 10.25 6.95 11.84
CA PRO A 82 9.49 7.03 13.11
C PRO A 82 8.55 8.24 13.23
N ARG A 83 8.84 9.31 12.49
CA ARG A 83 7.98 10.52 12.42
C ARG A 83 6.90 10.44 11.35
N HIS A 84 6.69 9.29 10.74
CA HIS A 84 5.65 9.14 9.72
C HIS A 84 4.25 9.26 10.35
N PRO A 85 3.29 9.99 9.73
CA PRO A 85 1.94 10.14 10.29
C PRO A 85 1.15 8.82 10.32
N ILE A 86 1.31 7.99 9.28
CA ILE A 86 0.69 6.67 9.22
C ILE A 86 1.50 5.68 10.05
N ARG A 87 0.88 5.18 11.12
CA ARG A 87 1.44 4.17 12.04
C ARG A 87 1.29 2.75 11.50
N THR A 88 2.03 1.80 12.09
CA THR A 88 2.01 0.37 11.74
C THR A 88 0.61 -0.24 11.61
N PRO A 89 -0.36 -0.03 12.53
CA PRO A 89 -1.69 -0.63 12.39
C PRO A 89 -2.42 -0.21 11.11
N MET A 90 -2.31 1.06 10.73
CA MET A 90 -2.90 1.58 9.49
C MET A 90 -2.16 1.04 8.25
N ARG A 91 -0.86 0.81 8.35
CA ARG A 91 -0.06 0.19 7.28
C ARG A 91 -0.44 -1.28 7.08
N LEU A 92 -0.69 -2.01 8.17
CA LEU A 92 -1.23 -3.38 8.10
C LEU A 92 -2.62 -3.39 7.47
N LEU A 93 -3.48 -2.43 7.80
CA LEU A 93 -4.78 -2.27 7.14
C LEU A 93 -4.62 -1.99 5.63
N ASN A 94 -3.69 -1.13 5.23
CA ASN A 94 -3.40 -0.87 3.82
C ASN A 94 -2.85 -2.12 3.10
N LEU A 95 -2.00 -2.92 3.75
CA LEU A 95 -1.54 -4.20 3.20
C LEU A 95 -2.70 -5.19 3.03
N PHE A 96 -3.58 -5.29 4.03
CA PHE A 96 -4.77 -6.13 3.92
C PHE A 96 -5.68 -5.67 2.76
N ALA A 97 -5.89 -4.36 2.63
CA ALA A 97 -6.61 -3.77 1.50
C ALA A 97 -5.98 -4.17 0.15
N SER A 98 -4.65 -4.11 0.06
CA SER A 98 -3.87 -4.49 -1.11
C SER A 98 -4.08 -5.95 -1.49
N ILE A 99 -4.03 -6.87 -0.51
CA ILE A 99 -4.27 -8.30 -0.73
C ILE A 99 -5.71 -8.53 -1.20
N VAL A 100 -6.70 -7.96 -0.53
CA VAL A 100 -8.11 -8.15 -0.92
C VAL A 100 -8.40 -7.56 -2.31
N PHE A 101 -7.78 -6.44 -2.65
CA PHE A 101 -7.89 -5.83 -3.98
C PHE A 101 -7.22 -6.67 -5.06
N GLY A 102 -6.03 -7.22 -4.80
CA GLY A 102 -5.36 -8.17 -5.69
C GLY A 102 -6.28 -9.36 -5.97
N LEU A 103 -6.81 -9.99 -4.91
CA LEU A 103 -7.75 -11.11 -5.05
C LEU A 103 -8.96 -10.75 -5.91
N LEU A 104 -9.58 -9.58 -5.69
CA LEU A 104 -10.67 -9.10 -6.53
C LEU A 104 -10.26 -8.99 -8.00
N LEU A 105 -9.10 -8.38 -8.27
CA LEU A 105 -8.63 -8.11 -9.61
C LEU A 105 -8.30 -9.40 -10.38
N THR A 106 -7.62 -10.35 -9.72
CA THR A 106 -7.30 -11.66 -10.30
C THR A 106 -8.55 -12.39 -10.74
N ASN A 107 -9.58 -12.44 -9.88
CA ASN A 107 -10.82 -13.13 -10.19
C ASN A 107 -11.64 -12.37 -11.25
N MET A 108 -11.58 -11.03 -11.27
CA MET A 108 -12.25 -10.25 -12.32
C MET A 108 -11.62 -10.45 -13.70
N ILE A 109 -10.28 -10.51 -13.78
CA ILE A 109 -9.58 -10.78 -15.04
C ILE A 109 -9.84 -12.21 -15.50
N TRP A 110 -9.84 -13.18 -14.58
CA TRP A 110 -10.20 -14.56 -14.89
C TRP A 110 -11.62 -14.68 -15.44
N LEU A 111 -12.63 -14.12 -14.74
CA LEU A 111 -14.02 -14.11 -15.21
C LEU A 111 -14.18 -13.38 -16.54
N PHE A 112 -13.41 -12.33 -16.77
CA PHE A 112 -13.42 -11.63 -18.05
C PHE A 112 -13.00 -12.55 -19.20
N PHE A 113 -11.98 -13.39 -19.03
CA PHE A 113 -11.59 -14.35 -20.06
C PHE A 113 -12.65 -15.43 -20.27
N VAL A 114 -13.16 -16.03 -19.19
CA VAL A 114 -14.19 -17.07 -19.27
C VAL A 114 -15.46 -16.56 -19.96
N LEU A 115 -15.92 -15.36 -19.61
CA LEU A 115 -17.13 -14.79 -20.20
C LEU A 115 -16.95 -14.25 -21.63
N SER A 116 -15.71 -14.14 -22.10
CA SER A 116 -15.46 -13.50 -23.39
C SER A 116 -15.62 -14.43 -24.59
N ASP A 117 -15.78 -15.76 -24.41
CA ASP A 117 -15.98 -16.86 -25.40
C ASP A 117 -15.02 -16.91 -26.64
N ASP A 118 -14.45 -15.78 -27.04
CA ASP A 118 -13.68 -15.53 -28.26
C ASP A 118 -12.17 -15.41 -27.99
N TYR A 119 -11.72 -15.50 -26.73
CA TYR A 119 -10.31 -15.42 -26.35
C TYR A 119 -9.81 -16.77 -25.88
N ASP A 120 -9.03 -17.45 -26.73
CA ASP A 120 -8.30 -18.66 -26.37
C ASP A 120 -7.17 -18.28 -25.38
N SER A 121 -7.53 -18.16 -24.11
CA SER A 121 -6.62 -17.77 -23.02
C SER A 121 -5.56 -18.84 -22.75
N ASP A 122 -5.71 -20.04 -23.32
CA ASP A 122 -4.85 -21.19 -23.07
C ASP A 122 -3.72 -21.30 -24.10
N HIS A 123 -3.68 -20.41 -25.08
CA HIS A 123 -2.55 -20.26 -25.96
C HIS A 123 -1.28 -19.92 -25.17
N ALA A 124 -0.40 -20.91 -25.06
CA ALA A 124 0.92 -20.77 -24.49
C ALA A 124 1.75 -19.81 -25.36
N VAL A 125 2.04 -18.63 -24.82
CA VAL A 125 2.88 -17.62 -25.50
C VAL A 125 4.35 -18.00 -25.36
N VAL A 126 4.73 -18.52 -24.19
CA VAL A 126 6.09 -18.98 -23.89
C VAL A 126 6.01 -20.26 -23.06
N THR A 127 6.58 -21.36 -23.54
CA THR A 127 6.79 -22.56 -22.73
C THR A 127 8.22 -22.55 -22.19
N ILE A 128 8.35 -22.59 -20.86
CA ILE A 128 9.66 -22.75 -20.21
C ILE A 128 9.78 -24.21 -19.81
N SER A 129 10.57 -24.97 -20.56
CA SER A 129 10.99 -26.30 -20.13
C SER A 129 12.08 -26.13 -19.08
N LEU A 130 11.76 -26.37 -17.81
CA LEU A 130 12.78 -26.50 -16.76
C LEU A 130 13.45 -27.86 -16.97
N GLY A 131 14.41 -27.89 -17.88
CA GLY A 131 14.95 -29.11 -18.48
C GLY A 131 15.34 -30.21 -17.50
N GLY A 132 15.14 -31.44 -17.98
CA GLY A 132 15.62 -32.68 -17.37
C GLY A 132 17.13 -32.73 -17.18
N THR A 133 17.52 -33.65 -16.30
CA THR A 133 18.89 -33.93 -15.86
C THR A 133 19.86 -34.07 -17.04
N VAL A 134 20.88 -33.20 -17.10
CA VAL A 134 22.07 -33.41 -17.92
C VAL A 134 22.95 -34.44 -17.23
N ASP A 135 22.71 -35.72 -17.53
CA ASP A 135 23.55 -36.81 -17.05
C ASP A 135 24.92 -36.74 -17.73
N THR A 136 25.91 -36.22 -17.01
CA THR A 136 27.32 -36.16 -17.43
C THR A 136 28.01 -37.47 -17.04
N GLY A 137 27.57 -38.58 -17.65
CA GLY A 137 28.04 -39.93 -17.35
C GLY A 137 28.34 -40.73 -18.61
N THR A 138 29.59 -40.66 -19.06
CA THR A 138 30.32 -41.60 -19.94
C THR A 138 29.55 -42.74 -20.61
N ASN A 139 29.48 -42.65 -21.94
CA ASN A 139 29.37 -43.71 -22.95
C ASN A 139 28.09 -44.58 -22.98
N THR A 140 27.30 -44.26 -24.02
CA THR A 140 26.42 -45.16 -24.78
C THR A 140 25.18 -45.70 -24.08
N THR A 141 24.19 -44.83 -23.87
CA THR A 141 22.77 -45.21 -23.92
C THR A 141 21.99 -44.16 -24.71
N ARG A 142 21.17 -44.63 -25.67
CA ARG A 142 20.29 -43.82 -26.50
C ARG A 142 19.33 -43.05 -25.58
N PHE A 143 19.27 -41.74 -25.75
CA PHE A 143 18.53 -40.81 -24.93
C PHE A 143 17.07 -40.76 -25.42
N ASP A 144 16.27 -41.76 -25.06
CA ASP A 144 14.81 -41.63 -25.04
C ASP A 144 14.41 -41.12 -23.65
N ALA A 145 14.88 -39.91 -23.29
CA ALA A 145 14.30 -39.20 -22.15
C ALA A 145 12.91 -38.79 -22.59
N ILE A 146 11.91 -39.61 -22.21
CA ILE A 146 10.52 -39.20 -22.23
C ILE A 146 10.49 -37.90 -21.42
N PRO A 147 10.25 -36.73 -22.05
CA PRO A 147 10.10 -35.51 -21.27
C PRO A 147 8.94 -35.77 -20.33
N ASP A 148 9.21 -35.75 -19.03
CA ASP A 148 8.14 -35.74 -18.04
C ASP A 148 7.32 -34.50 -18.38
N LYS A 149 6.12 -34.71 -18.94
CA LYS A 149 5.19 -33.64 -19.32
C LYS A 149 4.89 -32.72 -18.14
N ASP A 150 5.16 -33.19 -16.93
CA ASP A 150 4.97 -32.51 -15.66
C ASP A 150 6.01 -31.39 -15.38
N SER A 151 7.02 -31.19 -16.24
CA SER A 151 8.08 -30.17 -16.02
C SER A 151 7.99 -28.95 -16.96
N GLU A 152 6.96 -28.86 -17.80
CA GLU A 152 6.75 -27.72 -18.68
C GLU A 152 5.82 -26.70 -18.03
N VAL A 153 6.34 -25.49 -17.74
CA VAL A 153 5.50 -24.38 -17.31
C VAL A 153 5.12 -23.57 -18.55
N ALA A 154 3.88 -23.72 -19.00
CA ALA A 154 3.32 -22.90 -20.06
C ALA A 154 2.88 -21.54 -19.51
N ILE A 155 3.47 -20.46 -20.00
CA ILE A 155 3.04 -19.10 -19.70
C ILE A 155 2.00 -18.73 -20.75
N THR A 156 0.75 -18.62 -20.32
CA THR A 156 -0.37 -18.26 -21.20
C THR A 156 -0.50 -16.74 -21.36
N GLU A 157 -1.23 -16.32 -22.40
CA GLU A 157 -1.53 -14.89 -22.59
C GLU A 157 -2.31 -14.30 -21.40
N GLY A 158 -3.23 -15.08 -20.84
CA GLY A 158 -3.98 -14.71 -19.63
C GLY A 158 -3.06 -14.39 -18.45
N MET A 159 -2.03 -15.21 -18.22
CA MET A 159 -1.04 -14.96 -17.17
C MET A 159 -0.25 -13.66 -17.41
N ILE A 160 0.15 -13.38 -18.67
CA ILE A 160 0.89 -12.16 -19.00
C ILE A 160 0.00 -10.93 -18.77
N MET A 161 -1.25 -10.96 -19.20
CA MET A 161 -2.20 -9.86 -18.97
C MET A 161 -2.43 -9.65 -17.47
N LEU A 162 -2.64 -10.74 -16.73
CA LEU A 162 -2.81 -10.72 -15.28
C LEU A 162 -1.59 -10.10 -14.59
N TRP A 163 -0.38 -10.58 -14.89
CA TRP A 163 0.83 -10.05 -14.27
C TRP A 163 1.06 -8.58 -14.63
N THR A 164 0.89 -8.20 -15.89
CA THR A 164 1.20 -6.85 -16.37
C THR A 164 0.12 -5.83 -16.00
N LEU A 165 -1.11 -6.03 -16.48
CA LEU A 165 -2.23 -5.13 -16.24
C LEU A 165 -2.69 -5.23 -14.78
N GLY A 166 -2.83 -6.46 -14.28
CA GLY A 166 -3.21 -6.71 -12.88
C GLY A 166 -2.20 -6.13 -11.92
N GLY A 167 -0.91 -6.49 -12.07
CA GLY A 167 0.17 -5.95 -11.25
C GLY A 167 0.32 -4.41 -11.32
N GLY A 168 0.12 -3.83 -12.51
CA GLY A 168 0.12 -2.38 -12.71
C GLY A 168 -1.03 -1.67 -11.98
N LEU A 169 -2.26 -2.17 -12.14
CA LEU A 169 -3.44 -1.65 -11.44
C LEU A 169 -3.34 -1.82 -9.92
N HIS A 170 -2.80 -2.94 -9.46
CA HIS A 170 -2.51 -3.21 -8.06
C HIS A 170 -1.54 -2.18 -7.49
N ALA A 171 -0.43 -1.93 -8.17
CA ALA A 171 0.51 -0.89 -7.77
C ALA A 171 -0.15 0.50 -7.71
N LEU A 172 -1.00 0.85 -8.67
CA LEU A 172 -1.75 2.12 -8.66
C LEU A 172 -2.74 2.20 -7.49
N PHE A 173 -3.43 1.11 -7.17
CA PHE A 173 -4.31 1.01 -6.02
C PHE A 173 -3.56 1.24 -4.71
N ASP A 174 -2.43 0.57 -4.51
CA ASP A 174 -1.60 0.73 -3.31
C ASP A 174 -1.13 2.18 -3.13
N ASN A 175 -0.74 2.81 -4.23
CA ASN A 175 -0.39 4.22 -4.25
C ASN A 175 -1.58 5.10 -3.82
N THR A 176 -2.77 4.81 -4.32
CA THR A 176 -4.01 5.57 -4.06
C THR A 176 -4.50 5.41 -2.63
N VAL A 177 -4.58 4.18 -2.12
CA VAL A 177 -4.93 3.86 -0.73
C VAL A 177 -4.02 4.61 0.24
N TRP A 178 -2.74 4.70 -0.09
CA TRP A 178 -1.82 5.47 0.71
C TRP A 178 -2.23 6.95 0.77
N TYR A 179 -2.48 7.60 -0.38
CA TYR A 179 -2.91 9.01 -0.41
C TYR A 179 -4.21 9.26 0.37
N LEU A 180 -5.15 8.33 0.29
CA LEU A 180 -6.41 8.36 1.03
C LEU A 180 -6.18 8.24 2.54
N SER A 181 -5.34 7.27 2.96
CA SER A 181 -5.02 7.05 4.38
C SER A 181 -4.22 8.21 5.01
N ALA A 182 -3.35 8.87 4.25
CA ALA A 182 -2.65 10.09 4.69
C ALA A 182 -3.54 11.35 4.65
N CYS A 183 -4.71 11.28 4.01
CA CYS A 183 -5.64 12.39 3.80
C CYS A 183 -5.00 13.60 3.11
N VAL A 184 -4.13 13.36 2.12
CA VAL A 184 -3.38 14.40 1.39
C VAL A 184 -4.31 15.44 0.76
N CYS A 185 -5.49 15.02 0.30
CA CYS A 185 -6.50 15.89 -0.31
C CYS A 185 -7.02 17.00 0.62
N CYS A 186 -6.94 16.82 1.94
CA CYS A 186 -7.45 17.78 2.93
C CYS A 186 -6.36 18.72 3.49
N LEU A 187 -5.09 18.53 3.10
CA LEU A 187 -3.94 19.31 3.57
C LEU A 187 -3.68 20.68 2.87
N PRO A 188 -4.07 20.99 1.62
CA PRO A 188 -3.50 22.13 0.89
C PRO A 188 -3.70 23.53 1.49
N CYS A 189 -4.67 23.74 2.40
CA CYS A 189 -5.04 25.09 2.83
C CYS A 189 -5.28 25.27 4.34
N HIS A 190 -5.05 24.25 5.16
CA HIS A 190 -5.51 24.30 6.55
C HIS A 190 -4.41 24.31 7.60
N SER A 191 -4.76 24.91 8.74
CA SER A 191 -3.92 24.90 9.93
C SER A 191 -3.70 23.45 10.37
N GLN A 192 -2.52 23.21 10.91
CA GLN A 192 -2.05 21.89 11.32
C GLN A 192 -2.96 21.14 12.31
N GLU A 193 -3.74 21.85 13.11
CA GLU A 193 -4.73 21.25 14.02
C GLU A 193 -5.86 20.52 13.29
N SER A 194 -6.13 20.90 12.03
CA SER A 194 -7.13 20.21 11.20
C SER A 194 -6.64 18.84 10.71
N LEU A 195 -5.32 18.63 10.60
CA LEU A 195 -4.74 17.40 10.07
C LEU A 195 -5.11 16.18 10.91
N GLU A 196 -5.05 16.29 12.24
CA GLU A 196 -5.45 15.20 13.12
C GLU A 196 -6.94 14.85 12.97
N ARG A 197 -7.80 15.84 12.72
CA ARG A 197 -9.23 15.60 12.47
C ARG A 197 -9.43 14.90 11.14
N PHE A 198 -8.78 15.37 10.09
CA PHE A 198 -8.87 14.81 8.74
C PHE A 198 -8.30 13.40 8.66
N GLN A 199 -7.21 13.10 9.38
CA GLN A 199 -6.66 11.75 9.48
C GLN A 199 -7.69 10.74 10.03
N LYS A 200 -8.51 11.12 11.01
CA LYS A 200 -9.58 10.25 11.52
C LYS A 200 -10.61 9.94 10.44
N TYR A 201 -11.03 10.94 9.67
CA TYR A 201 -11.92 10.73 8.53
C TYR A 201 -11.28 9.87 7.45
N GLY A 202 -9.99 10.07 7.16
CA GLY A 202 -9.21 9.23 6.25
C GLY A 202 -9.18 7.77 6.69
N THR A 203 -8.94 7.50 7.97
CA THR A 203 -9.01 6.14 8.53
C THR A 203 -10.40 5.53 8.40
N ILE A 204 -11.46 6.26 8.77
CA ILE A 204 -12.84 5.76 8.66
C ILE A 204 -13.19 5.45 7.20
N PHE A 205 -12.86 6.37 6.29
CA PHE A 205 -13.08 6.19 4.86
C PHE A 205 -12.32 4.98 4.31
N MET A 206 -11.06 4.81 4.72
CA MET A 206 -10.26 3.66 4.35
C MET A 206 -10.84 2.34 4.86
N VAL A 207 -11.25 2.26 6.12
CA VAL A 207 -11.91 1.06 6.67
C VAL A 207 -13.17 0.75 5.87
N PHE A 208 -14.00 1.76 5.59
CA PHE A 208 -15.19 1.58 4.76
C PHE A 208 -14.85 1.08 3.35
N ALA A 209 -13.86 1.66 2.68
CA ALA A 209 -13.41 1.22 1.36
C ALA A 209 -12.94 -0.23 1.35
N VAL A 210 -12.15 -0.65 2.36
CA VAL A 210 -11.69 -2.03 2.50
C VAL A 210 -12.88 -2.99 2.69
N LEU A 211 -13.87 -2.63 3.49
CA LEU A 211 -15.07 -3.44 3.69
C LEU A 211 -15.86 -3.59 2.40
N CYS A 212 -16.03 -2.51 1.62
CA CYS A 212 -16.70 -2.56 0.33
C CYS A 212 -15.93 -3.43 -0.68
N ILE A 213 -14.62 -3.24 -0.81
CA ILE A 213 -13.78 -4.03 -1.71
C ILE A 213 -13.82 -5.50 -1.29
N GLY A 214 -13.75 -5.80 0.01
CA GLY A 214 -13.88 -7.15 0.53
C GLY A 214 -15.22 -7.80 0.22
N ALA A 215 -16.33 -7.07 0.37
CA ALA A 215 -17.65 -7.60 0.02
C ALA A 215 -17.76 -7.92 -1.49
N VAL A 216 -17.23 -7.05 -2.36
CA VAL A 216 -17.19 -7.29 -3.81
C VAL A 216 -16.25 -8.45 -4.14
N ALA A 217 -15.06 -8.50 -3.54
CA ALA A 217 -14.10 -9.59 -3.72
C ALA A 217 -14.72 -10.95 -3.35
N SER A 218 -15.38 -11.05 -2.19
CA SER A 218 -16.06 -12.27 -1.78
C SER A 218 -17.17 -12.68 -2.75
N PHE A 219 -17.97 -11.72 -3.22
CA PHE A 219 -19.00 -12.00 -4.23
C PHE A 219 -18.38 -12.53 -5.54
N ILE A 220 -17.32 -11.89 -6.01
CA ILE A 220 -16.63 -12.29 -7.24
C ILE A 220 -15.95 -13.66 -7.10
N VAL A 221 -15.35 -13.97 -5.94
CA VAL A 221 -14.77 -15.30 -5.67
C VAL A 221 -15.84 -16.38 -5.67
N VAL A 222 -17.00 -16.12 -5.04
CA VAL A 222 -18.13 -17.07 -5.07
C VAL A 222 -18.68 -17.23 -6.48
N LEU A 223 -18.78 -16.14 -7.24
CA LEU A 223 -19.22 -16.18 -8.64
C LEU A 223 -18.26 -17.02 -9.50
N ARG A 224 -16.95 -16.84 -9.32
CA ARG A 224 -15.95 -17.69 -9.97
C ARG A 224 -16.17 -19.16 -9.61
N ALA A 225 -16.25 -19.48 -8.32
CA ALA A 225 -16.43 -20.86 -7.88
C ALA A 225 -17.69 -21.50 -8.50
N SER A 226 -18.79 -20.76 -8.58
CA SER A 226 -20.02 -21.27 -9.22
C SER A 226 -19.89 -21.50 -10.73
N VAL A 227 -19.02 -20.75 -11.41
CA VAL A 227 -18.78 -20.96 -12.85
C VAL A 227 -17.85 -22.15 -13.07
N GLU A 228 -16.83 -22.33 -12.22
CA GLU A 228 -15.95 -23.50 -12.26
C GLU A 228 -16.76 -24.80 -11.99
N ASP A 229 -17.67 -24.79 -11.02
CA ASP A 229 -18.55 -25.94 -10.72
C ASP A 229 -19.41 -26.35 -11.96
N ASP A 230 -19.96 -25.36 -12.69
CA ASP A 230 -20.80 -25.61 -13.88
C ASP A 230 -19.99 -26.17 -15.08
N GLU A 231 -18.69 -25.84 -15.19
CA GLU A 231 -17.79 -26.36 -16.22
C GLU A 231 -17.36 -27.80 -15.90
N GLU A 232 -17.02 -28.10 -14.64
CA GLU A 232 -16.66 -29.44 -14.19
C GLU A 232 -17.81 -30.43 -14.41
N GLU A 233 -19.06 -30.05 -14.08
CA GLU A 233 -20.24 -30.90 -14.34
C GLU A 233 -20.43 -31.19 -15.84
N GLN A 234 -20.12 -30.24 -16.72
CA GLN A 234 -20.19 -30.47 -18.17
C GLN A 234 -19.10 -31.45 -18.63
N VAL A 235 -17.86 -31.29 -18.17
CA VAL A 235 -16.75 -32.19 -18.51
C VAL A 235 -17.02 -33.60 -17.99
N GLU A 236 -17.49 -33.75 -16.74
CA GLU A 236 -17.86 -35.06 -16.18
C GLU A 236 -19.01 -35.72 -16.93
N GLN A 237 -20.01 -34.96 -17.40
CA GLN A 237 -21.08 -35.49 -18.25
C GLN A 237 -20.56 -35.98 -19.61
N PHE A 238 -19.51 -35.34 -20.17
CA PHE A 238 -18.85 -35.80 -21.39
C PHE A 238 -17.97 -37.04 -21.15
N GLU A 239 -17.26 -37.13 -20.02
CA GLU A 239 -16.41 -38.28 -19.66
C GLU A 239 -17.21 -39.53 -19.24
N SER A 240 -18.34 -39.32 -18.55
CA SER A 240 -19.36 -40.34 -18.24
C SER A 240 -19.98 -40.96 -19.51
N GLY A 241 -19.74 -40.36 -20.68
CA GLY A 241 -19.99 -40.92 -22.01
C GLY A 241 -19.16 -42.18 -22.36
N GLY A 242 -18.22 -42.59 -21.50
CA GLY A 242 -17.77 -43.98 -21.44
C GLY A 242 -16.50 -44.35 -22.20
N ILE A 243 -15.41 -43.58 -22.03
CA ILE A 243 -14.05 -44.03 -22.41
C ILE A 243 -13.00 -43.43 -21.46
N THR A 244 -12.83 -43.96 -20.25
CA THR A 244 -11.50 -44.09 -19.61
C THR A 244 -11.57 -44.99 -18.37
N ASP A 245 -10.61 -45.92 -18.32
CA ASP A 245 -10.51 -47.08 -17.42
C ASP A 245 -9.91 -46.68 -16.06
N ASP A 246 -10.41 -47.33 -15.01
CA ASP A 246 -10.22 -47.01 -13.59
C ASP A 246 -8.75 -47.05 -13.13
N GLN A 247 -8.24 -45.94 -12.60
CA GLN A 247 -7.09 -45.95 -11.69
C GLN A 247 -7.45 -45.21 -10.39
N VAL A 248 -7.84 -46.00 -9.39
CA VAL A 248 -8.26 -45.55 -8.06
C VAL A 248 -7.03 -45.32 -7.17
N ASP A 249 -6.70 -44.06 -6.90
CA ASP A 249 -5.66 -43.65 -5.96
C ASP A 249 -6.21 -43.53 -4.53
N LEU A 250 -6.23 -44.68 -3.85
CA LEU A 250 -6.67 -44.84 -2.46
C LEU A 250 -5.55 -44.36 -1.51
N PHE A 251 -5.57 -43.08 -1.08
CA PHE A 251 -4.74 -42.36 -0.08
C PHE A 251 -3.97 -41.09 -0.55
N GLY A 252 -4.30 -40.49 -1.70
CA GLY A 252 -3.67 -39.23 -2.17
C GLY A 252 -4.49 -37.98 -1.85
N PHE A 253 -3.86 -36.92 -1.32
CA PHE A 253 -4.44 -35.57 -1.38
C PHE A 253 -4.48 -35.15 -2.87
N GLN A 254 -5.57 -35.47 -3.57
CA GLN A 254 -5.80 -35.17 -4.98
C GLN A 254 -6.17 -33.70 -5.25
N ASP A 255 -6.40 -32.88 -4.22
CA ASP A 255 -6.69 -31.44 -4.36
C ASP A 255 -5.44 -30.58 -4.62
N LYS A 256 -4.57 -30.99 -5.56
CA LYS A 256 -3.52 -30.07 -6.05
C LYS A 256 -4.13 -28.90 -6.81
N SER A 257 -5.27 -29.10 -7.48
CA SER A 257 -6.00 -28.06 -8.22
C SER A 257 -6.50 -26.95 -7.31
N SER A 258 -7.04 -27.27 -6.12
CA SER A 258 -7.59 -26.27 -5.20
C SER A 258 -6.55 -25.28 -4.67
N PHE A 259 -5.27 -25.65 -4.68
CA PHE A 259 -4.18 -24.75 -4.30
C PHE A 259 -3.56 -24.01 -5.48
N ASP A 260 -3.82 -24.42 -6.72
CA ASP A 260 -3.20 -23.81 -7.90
C ASP A 260 -3.63 -22.36 -8.07
N PHE A 261 -4.93 -22.07 -7.82
CA PHE A 261 -5.42 -20.70 -7.76
C PHE A 261 -4.70 -19.86 -6.71
N LEU A 262 -4.55 -20.38 -5.49
CA LEU A 262 -3.90 -19.66 -4.40
C LEU A 262 -2.41 -19.43 -4.68
N LEU A 263 -1.75 -20.41 -5.32
CA LEU A 263 -0.36 -20.30 -5.75
C LEU A 263 -0.20 -19.25 -6.85
N SER A 264 -1.03 -19.29 -7.89
CA SER A 264 -1.05 -18.33 -8.99
C SER A 264 -1.30 -16.91 -8.48
N TYR A 265 -2.29 -16.74 -7.60
CA TYR A 265 -2.55 -15.48 -6.91
C TYR A 265 -1.35 -15.04 -6.04
N GLY A 266 -0.71 -15.97 -5.33
CA GLY A 266 0.48 -15.69 -4.53
C GLY A 266 1.65 -15.19 -5.37
N ILE A 267 1.87 -15.78 -6.55
CA ILE A 267 2.87 -15.34 -7.53
C ILE A 267 2.52 -13.94 -8.05
N GLU A 268 1.26 -13.72 -8.44
CA GLU A 268 0.80 -12.40 -8.90
C GLU A 268 1.01 -11.33 -7.83
N LEU A 269 0.59 -11.60 -6.59
CA LEU A 269 0.78 -10.69 -5.46
C LEU A 269 2.26 -10.39 -5.22
N ALA A 270 3.13 -11.40 -5.32
CA ALA A 270 4.57 -11.20 -5.21
C ALA A 270 5.12 -10.32 -6.35
N LEU A 271 4.71 -10.57 -7.60
CA LEU A 271 5.11 -9.74 -8.75
C LEU A 271 4.60 -8.30 -8.58
N ALA A 272 3.34 -8.13 -8.17
CA ALA A 272 2.73 -6.83 -7.94
C ALA A 272 3.51 -6.02 -6.89
N LEU A 273 3.82 -6.64 -5.74
CA LEU A 273 4.50 -5.97 -4.62
C LEU A 273 5.99 -5.75 -4.88
N PHE A 274 6.70 -6.72 -5.47
CA PHE A 274 8.17 -6.67 -5.57
C PHE A 274 8.71 -6.22 -6.93
N ILE A 275 7.89 -6.24 -7.98
CA ILE A 275 8.30 -5.80 -9.33
C ILE A 275 7.50 -4.57 -9.76
N TYR A 276 6.18 -4.70 -9.87
CA TYR A 276 5.35 -3.62 -10.42
C TYR A 276 5.32 -2.40 -9.50
N TYR A 277 5.19 -2.58 -8.18
CA TYR A 277 5.20 -1.46 -7.25
C TYR A 277 6.51 -0.65 -7.31
N PRO A 278 7.72 -1.26 -7.25
CA PRO A 278 8.97 -0.54 -7.50
C PRO A 278 9.07 0.16 -8.85
N VAL A 279 8.61 -0.48 -9.92
CA VAL A 279 8.61 0.11 -11.27
C VAL A 279 7.70 1.33 -11.32
N VAL A 280 6.43 1.19 -10.95
CA VAL A 280 5.44 2.30 -10.94
C VAL A 280 5.88 3.41 -9.99
N GLY A 281 6.35 3.05 -8.78
CA GLY A 281 6.88 4.00 -7.81
C GLY A 281 8.07 4.78 -8.35
N THR A 282 8.97 4.14 -9.10
CA THR A 282 10.14 4.80 -9.71
C THR A 282 9.73 5.71 -10.88
N VAL A 283 8.73 5.30 -11.68
CA VAL A 283 8.14 6.15 -12.72
C VAL A 283 7.52 7.41 -12.11
N LEU A 284 6.74 7.28 -11.03
CA LEU A 284 6.16 8.42 -10.30
C LEU A 284 7.25 9.29 -9.65
N PHE A 285 8.22 8.67 -8.97
CA PHE A 285 9.33 9.35 -8.29
C PHE A 285 10.22 10.14 -9.26
N SER A 286 10.55 9.55 -10.42
CA SER A 286 11.36 10.21 -11.45
C SER A 286 10.63 11.39 -12.09
N GLY A 287 9.30 11.39 -12.07
CA GLY A 287 8.49 12.45 -12.65
C GLY A 287 8.44 12.43 -14.18
N VAL A 288 8.80 11.31 -14.79
CA VAL A 288 8.90 11.16 -16.26
C VAL A 288 7.57 11.43 -16.95
N LEU A 289 6.44 11.02 -16.35
CA LEU A 289 5.10 11.23 -16.90
C LEU A 289 4.66 12.70 -16.90
N GLY A 290 5.13 13.49 -15.92
CA GLY A 290 4.80 14.91 -15.79
C GLY A 290 5.86 15.85 -16.36
N CYS A 291 6.91 15.33 -17.01
CA CYS A 291 8.10 16.08 -17.43
C CYS A 291 8.67 16.97 -16.29
N GLY A 292 8.52 16.56 -15.04
CA GLY A 292 8.93 17.33 -13.86
C GLY A 292 8.15 18.64 -13.60
N LYS A 293 7.00 18.87 -14.24
CA LYS A 293 6.24 20.13 -14.15
C LYS A 293 4.86 20.01 -13.49
N VAL A 294 4.28 18.82 -13.47
CA VAL A 294 2.93 18.58 -12.93
C VAL A 294 3.03 18.22 -11.43
N PRO A 295 2.18 18.76 -10.53
CA PRO A 295 2.33 18.54 -9.09
C PRO A 295 2.31 17.09 -8.62
N ILE A 296 1.51 16.22 -9.25
CA ILE A 296 1.36 14.81 -8.86
C ILE A 296 2.29 13.90 -9.68
N LEU A 297 2.40 14.16 -10.99
CA LEU A 297 3.15 13.32 -11.93
C LEU A 297 4.60 13.79 -12.15
N GLY A 298 4.98 14.93 -11.60
CA GLY A 298 6.30 15.54 -11.79
C GLY A 298 7.37 15.05 -10.83
N GLY A 299 7.01 14.18 -9.87
CA GLY A 299 7.94 13.47 -9.00
C GLY A 299 8.91 14.39 -8.24
N ARG A 300 10.10 13.85 -7.95
CA ARG A 300 11.20 14.55 -7.31
C ARG A 300 11.65 15.81 -8.05
N PRO A 301 11.82 15.82 -9.40
CA PRO A 301 12.26 17.03 -10.10
C PRO A 301 11.33 18.22 -9.90
N TYR A 302 10.02 17.98 -9.88
CA TYR A 302 9.03 19.01 -9.62
C TYR A 302 9.19 19.61 -8.22
N GLU A 303 9.29 18.77 -7.19
CA GLU A 303 9.42 19.22 -5.80
C GLU A 303 10.71 20.01 -5.55
N VAL A 304 11.84 19.53 -6.09
CA VAL A 304 13.13 20.25 -6.02
C VAL A 304 13.02 21.62 -6.69
N MET A 305 12.33 21.72 -7.83
CA MET A 305 12.11 22.99 -8.52
C MET A 305 11.26 23.95 -7.69
N VAL A 306 10.17 23.45 -7.08
CA VAL A 306 9.28 24.24 -6.24
C VAL A 306 10.03 24.76 -5.01
N GLU A 307 10.83 23.93 -4.35
CA GLU A 307 11.60 24.34 -3.17
C GLU A 307 12.69 25.35 -3.53
N LYS A 308 13.42 25.15 -4.65
CA LYS A 308 14.39 26.14 -5.15
C LYS A 308 13.73 27.51 -5.38
N LYS A 309 12.57 27.55 -6.05
CA LYS A 309 11.79 28.79 -6.24
C LYS A 309 11.34 29.41 -4.93
N ARG A 310 10.98 28.59 -3.94
CA ARG A 310 10.58 29.05 -2.60
C ARG A 310 11.75 29.68 -1.84
N ILE A 311 12.93 29.06 -1.87
CA ILE A 311 14.16 29.58 -1.27
C ILE A 311 14.55 30.91 -1.92
N GLU A 312 14.52 30.99 -3.25
CA GLU A 312 14.85 32.21 -3.99
C GLU A 312 13.90 33.37 -3.62
N ARG A 313 12.59 33.10 -3.55
CA ARG A 313 11.60 34.11 -3.11
C ARG A 313 11.87 34.60 -1.68
N LYS A 314 12.27 33.71 -0.77
CA LYS A 314 12.65 34.09 0.61
C LYS A 314 13.90 34.96 0.60
N ARG A 315 14.93 34.60 -0.18
CA ARG A 315 16.17 35.38 -0.31
C ARG A 315 15.88 36.80 -0.82
N ARG A 316 15.11 36.92 -1.90
CA ARG A 316 14.70 38.24 -2.46
C ARG A 316 13.90 39.09 -1.46
N ARG A 317 13.08 38.47 -0.60
CA ARG A 317 12.34 39.18 0.46
C ARG A 317 13.26 39.65 1.58
N ALA A 318 14.25 38.85 1.96
CA ALA A 318 15.24 39.23 2.96
C ALA A 318 16.14 40.37 2.46
N GLU A 319 16.62 40.28 1.22
CA GLU A 319 17.39 41.35 0.55
C GLU A 319 16.61 42.68 0.54
N ARG A 320 15.31 42.63 0.18
CA ARG A 320 14.43 43.81 0.23
C ARG A 320 14.25 44.39 1.64
N ARG A 321 14.20 43.56 2.68
CA ARG A 321 14.09 44.04 4.08
C ARG A 321 15.39 44.67 4.56
N GLY A 322 16.53 44.06 4.27
CA GLY A 322 17.84 44.61 4.64
C GLY A 322 18.15 45.94 3.94
N GLN A 323 17.70 46.13 2.71
CA GLN A 323 17.81 47.43 2.01
C GLN A 323 16.95 48.52 2.67
N VAL A 324 15.77 48.18 3.19
CA VAL A 324 14.90 49.15 3.90
C VAL A 324 15.58 49.61 5.20
N GLU A 325 16.14 48.69 5.98
CA GLU A 325 16.85 49.01 7.23
C GLU A 325 18.13 49.83 6.99
N GLY A 326 18.85 49.58 5.88
CA GLY A 326 20.03 50.35 5.51
C GLY A 326 19.74 51.78 5.03
N THR A 327 18.53 52.04 4.52
CA THR A 327 18.16 53.37 3.99
C THR A 327 17.68 54.32 5.09
N GLU A 328 17.10 53.81 6.19
CA GLU A 328 16.62 54.63 7.31
C GLU A 328 17.74 55.22 8.19
N HIS A 329 18.96 54.67 8.16
CA HIS A 329 20.07 55.21 8.94
C HIS A 329 20.89 56.31 8.23
N SER A 330 20.66 56.55 6.94
CA SER A 330 21.42 57.54 6.16
C SER A 330 20.75 58.92 6.04
N SER A 331 19.56 59.13 6.62
CA SER A 331 18.78 60.37 6.50
C SER A 331 18.75 61.26 7.76
N SER A 332 19.57 60.96 8.79
CA SER A 332 19.60 61.70 10.07
C SER A 332 20.68 62.79 10.18
N SER A 333 21.30 63.24 9.09
CA SER A 333 22.19 64.42 9.11
C SER A 333 21.51 65.59 8.41
N ILE A 334 20.49 66.17 9.04
CA ILE A 334 20.03 67.53 8.70
C ILE A 334 21.11 68.49 9.22
N PRO A 335 21.80 69.25 8.36
CA PRO A 335 22.71 70.28 8.83
C PRO A 335 21.91 71.37 9.53
N VAL A 336 22.13 71.52 10.83
CA VAL A 336 21.62 72.65 11.61
C VAL A 336 22.35 73.90 11.11
N ASN A 337 21.68 74.70 10.28
CA ASN A 337 22.14 76.04 9.96
C ASN A 337 22.08 76.89 11.24
N LYS A 338 23.25 77.26 11.75
CA LYS A 338 23.37 78.34 12.74
C LYS A 338 23.14 79.66 12.00
N VAL A 339 22.10 80.38 12.41
CA VAL A 339 21.90 81.81 12.10
C VAL A 339 22.37 82.60 13.31
#